data_AF-A0A2R6EIK3-F1
#
_entry.id   AF-A0A2R6EIK3-F1
#
_cell.length_a   1.000
_cell.length_b   1.000
_cell.length_c   1.000
_cell.angle_alpha   90.00
_cell.angle_beta   90.00
_cell.angle_gamma   90.00
#
_symmetry.space_group_name_H-M   'P 1'
#
loop_
_entity.id
_entity.type
_entity.pdbx_description
1 polymer ?
#
loop_
_entity_poly.entity_id
_entity_poly.type
_entity_poly.pdbx_seq_one_letter_code
_entity_poly.pdbx_strand_id
1 'polypeptide(L)'
;MTIEGRTRVRVTPDDDRFSSARVARTIACASGERRTDAWTGVPIDALAAAADLPGETTHLRIAADDFAADVPIRAALDGLVAFDREGSRGAERGLPRFVAPNVAGERLVKRVRRLAGVALAPDEDPKLG
;
A
#
# COMPACT_ATOMS: atom_id res chain seq x y z
N MET A 1 8.91 0.43 6.39
CA MET A 1 8.52 -0.79 5.66
C MET A 1 9.60 -1.14 4.63
N THR A 2 9.49 -2.27 3.95
CA THR A 2 10.41 -2.67 2.87
C THR A 2 9.61 -2.92 1.61
N ILE A 3 10.14 -2.55 0.45
CA ILE A 3 9.69 -3.07 -0.84
C ILE A 3 10.78 -3.95 -1.47
N GLU A 4 10.35 -5.06 -2.07
CA GLU A 4 11.23 -6.07 -2.63
C GLU A 4 10.87 -6.31 -4.11
N GLY A 5 11.82 -5.96 -4.97
CA GLY A 5 11.86 -6.33 -6.39
C GLY A 5 13.19 -7.00 -6.69
N ARG A 6 13.83 -6.64 -7.83
CA ARG A 6 15.23 -7.03 -8.06
C ARG A 6 16.18 -6.37 -7.06
N THR A 7 15.76 -5.23 -6.50
CA THR A 7 16.42 -4.56 -5.39
C THR A 7 15.50 -4.53 -4.17
N ARG A 8 16.08 -4.67 -2.98
CA ARG A 8 15.39 -4.51 -1.70
C ARG A 8 15.60 -3.09 -1.18
N VAL A 9 14.52 -2.35 -0.99
CA VAL A 9 14.57 -0.97 -0.49
C VAL A 9 13.82 -0.85 0.82
N ARG A 10 14.52 -0.37 1.86
CA ARG A 10 13.89 0.02 3.13
C ARG A 10 13.42 1.47 3.04
N VAL A 11 12.22 1.73 3.55
CA VAL A 11 11.55 3.04 3.51
C VAL A 11 11.03 3.39 4.89
N THR A 12 11.30 4.63 5.30
CA THR A 12 10.84 5.24 6.56
C THR A 12 10.00 6.50 6.27
N PRO A 13 9.23 7.01 7.24
CA PRO A 13 8.49 8.26 7.06
C PRO A 13 9.37 9.44 6.64
N ASP A 14 10.58 9.52 7.19
CA ASP A 14 11.53 10.63 6.99
C ASP A 14 12.50 10.40 5.82
N ASP A 15 12.17 9.49 4.90
CA ASP A 15 13.02 9.12 3.77
C ASP A 15 12.92 10.14 2.63
N ASP A 16 13.89 11.05 2.55
CA ASP A 16 13.93 12.18 1.61
C ASP A 16 14.14 11.79 0.14
N ARG A 17 14.51 10.52 -0.13
CA ARG A 17 14.62 9.97 -1.49
C ARG A 17 13.26 9.92 -2.20
N PHE A 18 12.16 9.98 -1.46
CA PHE A 18 10.81 9.89 -1.99
C PHE A 18 10.03 11.17 -1.76
N SER A 19 9.51 11.76 -2.84
CA SER A 19 8.52 12.83 -2.70
C SER A 19 7.20 12.26 -2.16
N SER A 20 6.71 12.82 -1.06
CA SER A 20 5.42 12.44 -0.51
C SER A 20 4.29 12.92 -1.42
N ALA A 21 3.26 12.10 -1.58
CA ALA A 21 2.00 12.48 -2.21
C ALA A 21 0.84 12.41 -1.21
N ARG A 22 -0.29 12.99 -1.62
CA ARG A 22 -1.54 13.02 -0.86
C ARG A 22 -2.66 12.39 -1.67
N VAL A 23 -3.40 11.47 -1.05
CA VAL A 23 -4.59 10.82 -1.65
C VAL A 23 -5.77 10.94 -0.69
N ALA A 24 -6.92 11.38 -1.21
CA ALA A 24 -8.18 11.33 -0.49
C ALA A 24 -8.88 9.99 -0.77
N ARG A 25 -9.34 9.30 0.27
CA ARG A 25 -10.02 8.01 0.14
C ARG A 25 -11.18 7.90 1.10
N THR A 26 -12.33 7.47 0.57
CA THR A 26 -13.46 7.02 1.38
C THR A 26 -13.24 5.59 1.83
N ILE A 27 -13.16 5.37 3.14
CA ILE A 27 -13.07 4.04 3.73
C ILE A 27 -14.38 3.77 4.47
N ALA A 28 -15.00 2.64 4.17
CA ALA A 28 -16.13 2.13 4.94
C ALA A 28 -15.58 1.47 6.21
N CYS A 29 -16.04 1.92 7.37
CA CYS A 29 -15.81 1.23 8.64
C CYS A 29 -16.72 -0.01 8.70
N ALA A 30 -16.35 -0.97 9.54
CA ALA A 30 -17.17 -2.16 9.83
C ALA A 30 -18.57 -1.80 10.39
N SER A 31 -18.75 -0.59 10.93
CA SER A 31 -20.04 -0.04 11.38
C SER A 31 -20.97 0.40 10.23
N GLY A 32 -20.51 0.37 8.97
CA GLY A 32 -21.26 0.87 7.81
C GLY A 32 -21.07 2.36 7.54
N GLU A 33 -20.42 3.10 8.45
CA GLU A 33 -20.10 4.51 8.25
C GLU A 33 -18.99 4.68 7.20
N ARG A 34 -19.21 5.59 6.24
CA ARG A 34 -18.22 5.94 5.21
C ARG A 34 -17.57 7.26 5.57
N ARG A 35 -16.24 7.26 5.70
CA ARG A 35 -15.48 8.48 5.97
C ARG A 35 -14.44 8.72 4.89
N THR A 36 -14.41 9.93 4.35
CA THR A 36 -13.34 10.39 3.47
C THR A 36 -12.23 10.98 4.32
N ASP A 37 -11.06 10.38 4.22
CA ASP A 37 -9.85 10.84 4.89
C ASP A 37 -8.78 11.17 3.85
N ALA A 38 -7.94 12.16 4.16
CA ALA A 38 -6.75 12.46 3.39
C ALA A 38 -5.52 11.77 4.01
N TRP A 39 -4.76 11.10 3.17
CA TRP A 39 -3.61 10.29 3.55
C TRP A 39 -2.36 10.81 2.86
N THR A 40 -1.27 10.92 3.61
CA THR A 40 0.01 11.40 3.09
C THR A 40 1.06 10.30 3.25
N GLY A 41 1.85 10.08 2.21
CA GLY A 41 2.91 9.08 2.24
C GLY A 41 3.60 8.91 0.90
N VAL A 42 4.25 7.76 0.72
CA VAL A 42 5.09 7.51 -0.46
C VAL A 42 4.27 6.80 -1.55
N PRO A 43 4.21 7.35 -2.78
CA PRO A 43 3.55 6.71 -3.93
C PRO A 43 4.05 5.30 -4.24
N ILE A 44 3.16 4.39 -4.64
CA ILE A 44 3.55 3.01 -4.98
C ILE A 44 4.39 2.96 -6.25
N ASP A 45 4.14 3.81 -7.23
CA ASP A 45 4.93 3.89 -8.47
C ASP A 45 6.40 4.26 -8.20
N ALA A 46 6.65 5.23 -7.33
CA ALA A 46 8.00 5.60 -6.90
C ALA A 46 8.71 4.46 -6.16
N LEU A 47 7.98 3.72 -5.31
CA LEU A 47 8.51 2.54 -4.63
C LEU A 47 8.83 1.42 -5.61
N ALA A 48 7.93 1.16 -6.56
CA ALA A 48 8.09 0.12 -7.57
C ALA A 48 9.30 0.37 -8.46
N ALA A 49 9.51 1.63 -8.86
CA ALA A 49 10.68 2.06 -9.60
C ALA A 49 11.98 1.88 -8.78
N ALA A 50 11.98 2.31 -7.51
CA ALA A 50 13.17 2.19 -6.64
C ALA A 50 13.56 0.73 -6.35
N ALA A 51 12.57 -0.16 -6.23
CA ALA A 51 12.80 -1.59 -6.02
C ALA A 51 13.16 -2.36 -7.30
N ASP A 52 13.06 -1.71 -8.46
CA ASP A 52 13.15 -2.35 -9.77
C ASP A 52 12.23 -3.59 -9.83
N LEU A 53 10.92 -3.36 -9.66
CA LEU A 53 9.95 -4.46 -9.74
C LEU A 53 10.01 -5.12 -11.13
N PRO A 54 10.01 -6.46 -11.20
CA PRO A 54 10.03 -7.15 -12.48
C PRO A 54 8.83 -6.79 -13.37
N GLY A 55 9.02 -6.73 -14.70
CA GLY A 55 7.98 -6.31 -15.64
C GLY A 55 6.83 -7.30 -15.77
N GLU A 56 7.05 -8.55 -15.38
CA GLU A 56 6.07 -9.61 -15.25
C GLU A 56 5.19 -9.50 -13.99
N THR A 57 5.45 -8.52 -13.12
CA THR A 57 4.63 -8.29 -11.92
C THR A 57 3.18 -8.00 -12.31
N THR A 58 2.26 -8.88 -11.94
CA THR A 58 0.82 -8.68 -12.17
C THR A 58 0.13 -8.13 -10.93
N HIS A 59 0.67 -8.42 -9.74
CA HIS A 59 0.12 -8.02 -8.46
C HIS A 59 1.22 -7.54 -7.51
N LEU A 60 0.84 -6.69 -6.55
CA LEU A 60 1.66 -6.35 -5.40
C LEU A 60 1.11 -7.10 -4.18
N ARG A 61 1.93 -7.93 -3.53
CA ARG A 61 1.58 -8.47 -2.21
C ARG A 61 1.94 -7.47 -1.14
N ILE A 62 0.94 -7.05 -0.39
CA ILE A 62 1.03 -6.04 0.66
C ILE A 62 0.87 -6.76 1.99
N ALA A 63 1.92 -6.78 2.81
CA ALA A 63 1.98 -7.61 4.00
C ALA A 63 2.24 -6.82 5.28
N ALA A 64 1.48 -7.16 6.31
CA ALA A 64 1.72 -6.87 7.72
C ALA A 64 2.32 -8.12 8.41
N ASP A 65 2.40 -8.10 9.74
CA ASP A 65 2.94 -9.24 10.52
C ASP A 65 2.01 -10.46 10.48
N ASP A 66 0.70 -10.24 10.45
CA ASP A 66 -0.36 -11.25 10.62
C ASP A 66 -1.38 -11.28 9.48
N PHE A 67 -1.20 -10.42 8.46
CA PHE A 67 -2.15 -10.29 7.37
C PHE A 67 -1.46 -9.87 6.08
N ALA A 68 -1.91 -10.39 4.93
CA ALA A 68 -1.48 -9.87 3.64
C ALA A 68 -2.57 -9.95 2.57
N ALA A 69 -2.44 -9.08 1.57
CA ALA A 69 -3.35 -9.01 0.44
C ALA A 69 -2.60 -8.79 -0.86
N ASP A 70 -2.99 -9.54 -1.89
CA ASP A 70 -2.51 -9.32 -3.25
C ASP A 70 -3.38 -8.26 -3.93
N VAL A 71 -2.77 -7.25 -4.55
CA VAL A 71 -3.49 -6.15 -5.20
C VAL A 71 -3.05 -6.06 -6.65
N PRO A 72 -3.96 -5.99 -7.63
CA PRO A 72 -3.59 -5.84 -9.03
C PRO A 72 -2.66 -4.63 -9.22
N ILE A 73 -1.52 -4.82 -9.90
CA ILE A 73 -0.45 -3.81 -9.94
C ILE A 73 -0.95 -2.46 -10.46
N ARG A 74 -1.83 -2.46 -11.48
CA ARG A 74 -2.41 -1.24 -12.04
C ARG A 74 -3.19 -0.43 -11.01
N ALA A 75 -3.99 -1.10 -10.19
CA ALA A 75 -4.76 -0.44 -9.13
C ALA A 75 -3.88 -0.02 -7.95
N ALA A 76 -2.78 -0.75 -7.70
CA ALA A 76 -1.84 -0.43 -6.64
C ALA A 76 -1.01 0.82 -6.97
N LEU A 77 -0.63 1.02 -8.23
CA LEU A 77 0.18 2.15 -8.69
C LEU A 77 -0.51 3.51 -8.47
N ASP A 78 -1.84 3.57 -8.48
CA ASP A 78 -2.62 4.78 -8.15
C ASP A 78 -2.66 5.09 -6.64
N GLY A 79 -2.00 4.26 -5.82
CA GLY A 79 -2.01 4.34 -4.37
C GLY A 79 -0.71 4.85 -3.75
N LEU A 80 -0.68 4.82 -2.42
CA LEU A 80 0.50 5.15 -1.62
C LEU A 80 0.58 4.26 -0.37
N VAL A 81 1.77 4.18 0.23
CA VAL A 81 1.92 3.79 1.63
C VAL A 81 1.91 5.04 2.48
N ALA A 82 0.81 5.25 3.18
CA ALA A 82 0.58 6.36 4.09
C ALA A 82 1.42 6.20 5.34
N PHE A 83 2.07 7.29 5.74
CA PHE A 83 2.73 7.47 7.04
C PHE A 83 2.06 8.55 7.88
N ASP A 84 1.07 9.24 7.33
CA ASP A 84 0.24 10.20 8.03
C ASP A 84 -1.21 10.18 7.51
N ARG A 85 -2.14 10.57 8.37
CA ARG A 85 -3.55 10.79 8.05
C ARG A 85 -3.98 12.14 8.62
N GLU A 86 -4.47 13.00 7.74
CA GLU A 86 -4.92 14.34 8.13
C GLU A 86 -6.05 14.27 9.18
N GLY A 87 -5.99 15.17 10.15
CA GLY A 87 -6.97 15.24 11.23
C GLY A 87 -6.87 14.11 12.25
N SER A 88 -5.84 13.26 12.20
CA SER A 88 -5.57 12.31 13.28
C SER A 88 -5.05 13.07 14.52
N ARG A 89 -5.75 12.94 15.65
CA ARG A 89 -5.27 13.43 16.96
C ARG A 89 -4.53 12.29 17.65
N GLY A 90 -3.22 12.18 17.42
CA GLY A 90 -2.34 11.17 18.02
C GLY A 90 -1.86 10.10 17.02
N ALA A 91 -1.06 9.15 17.51
CA ALA A 91 -0.47 8.10 16.67
C ALA A 91 -1.56 7.17 16.09
N GLU A 92 -1.86 7.34 14.80
CA GLU A 92 -2.76 6.47 14.06
C GLU A 92 -2.22 5.02 14.06
N ARG A 93 -2.92 4.13 14.79
CA ARG A 93 -2.46 2.75 15.08
C ARG A 93 -2.35 1.84 13.84
N GLY A 94 -2.88 2.28 12.70
CA GLY A 94 -2.88 1.53 11.45
C GLY A 94 -1.73 1.85 10.50
N LEU A 95 -0.85 2.78 10.85
CA LEU A 95 0.28 3.18 10.00
C LEU A 95 1.48 2.24 10.16
N PRO A 96 2.34 2.09 9.12
CA PRO A 96 2.12 2.56 7.74
C PRO A 96 0.93 1.84 7.10
N ARG A 97 0.16 2.52 6.24
CA ARG A 97 -1.07 1.95 5.66
C ARG A 97 -1.06 2.02 4.16
N PHE A 98 -1.41 0.93 3.48
CA PHE A 98 -1.67 1.00 2.05
C PHE A 98 -3.04 1.63 1.78
N VAL A 99 -3.07 2.64 0.92
CA VAL A 99 -4.27 3.38 0.54
C VAL A 99 -4.28 3.56 -0.97
N ALA A 100 -5.38 3.17 -1.62
CA ALA A 100 -5.55 3.31 -3.07
C ALA A 100 -7.03 3.53 -3.46
N PRO A 101 -7.30 4.37 -4.48
CA PRO A 101 -8.66 4.79 -4.89
C PRO A 101 -9.48 3.72 -5.62
N ASN A 102 -8.90 2.62 -6.08
CA ASN A 102 -9.65 1.59 -6.82
C ASN A 102 -9.46 0.20 -6.22
N VAL A 103 -9.17 0.15 -4.92
CA VAL A 103 -8.93 -1.10 -4.18
C VAL A 103 -9.99 -1.30 -3.09
N ALA A 104 -10.47 -2.55 -2.99
CA ALA A 104 -11.44 -2.99 -1.99
C ALA A 104 -10.89 -2.80 -0.56
N GLY A 105 -11.78 -2.48 0.38
CA GLY A 105 -11.42 -2.09 1.75
C GLY A 105 -10.63 -3.16 2.49
N GLU A 106 -10.96 -4.44 2.30
CA GLU A 106 -10.24 -5.57 2.92
C GLU A 106 -8.80 -5.72 2.43
N ARG A 107 -8.45 -5.14 1.27
CA ARG A 107 -7.09 -5.13 0.72
C ARG A 107 -6.31 -3.86 1.07
N LEU A 108 -6.91 -2.90 1.81
CA LEU A 108 -6.24 -1.69 2.31
C LEU A 108 -5.47 -1.98 3.62
N VAL A 109 -4.41 -2.78 3.49
CA VAL A 109 -3.62 -3.34 4.60
C VAL A 109 -3.06 -2.26 5.52
N LYS A 110 -3.24 -2.46 6.83
CA LYS A 110 -2.70 -1.63 7.91
C LYS A 110 -1.36 -2.19 8.39
N ARG A 111 -0.55 -1.35 9.04
CA ARG A 111 0.74 -1.73 9.65
C ARG A 111 1.66 -2.44 8.65
N VAL A 112 1.69 -1.93 7.42
CA VAL A 112 2.45 -2.49 6.30
C VAL A 112 3.92 -2.62 6.69
N ARG A 113 4.44 -3.84 6.54
CA ARG A 113 5.83 -4.20 6.79
C ARG A 113 6.59 -4.44 5.49
N ARG A 114 5.95 -5.09 4.52
CA ARG A 114 6.57 -5.55 3.28
C ARG A 114 5.64 -5.36 2.08
N LEU A 115 6.22 -4.95 0.96
CA LEU A 115 5.63 -4.96 -0.37
C LEU A 115 6.49 -5.87 -1.24
N ALA A 116 5.88 -6.69 -2.09
CA ALA A 116 6.60 -7.54 -3.04
C ALA A 116 5.83 -7.67 -4.35
N GLY A 117 6.55 -7.65 -5.48
CA GLY A 117 5.96 -8.00 -6.77
C GLY A 117 5.62 -9.50 -6.83
N VAL A 118 4.46 -9.83 -7.38
CA VAL A 118 4.00 -11.19 -7.61
C VAL A 118 3.50 -11.31 -9.05
N ALA A 119 3.85 -12.41 -9.71
CA ALA A 119 3.34 -12.77 -11.03
C ALA A 119 2.37 -13.96 -10.87
N LEU A 120 1.07 -13.65 -10.78
CA LEU A 120 0.01 -14.66 -10.77
C LEU A 120 -0.28 -15.12 -12.19
N ALA A 121 -0.50 -16.42 -12.36
CA ALA A 121 -1.03 -17.01 -13.59
C ALA A 121 -2.49 -16.55 -13.82
N PRO A 122 -3.02 -16.64 -15.06
CA PRO A 122 -4.40 -16.21 -15.37
C PRO A 122 -5.49 -16.90 -14.54
N ASP A 123 -5.22 -18.11 -14.06
CA ASP A 123 -6.11 -18.96 -13.25
C ASP A 123 -5.73 -18.99 -11.76
N GLU A 124 -4.67 -18.28 -11.34
CA GLU A 124 -4.31 -18.17 -9.92
C GLU A 124 -5.07 -17.02 -9.25
N ASP A 125 -5.82 -17.34 -8.20
CA ASP A 125 -6.59 -16.35 -7.45
C ASP A 125 -5.68 -15.44 -6.58
N PRO A 126 -5.92 -14.10 -6.57
CA PRO A 126 -5.21 -13.19 -5.69
C PRO A 126 -5.49 -13.46 -4.20
N LYS A 127 -4.43 -13.72 -3.43
CA LYS A 127 -4.53 -14.15 -2.03
C LYS A 127 -5.00 -13.02 -1.12
N LEU A 128 -5.67 -13.40 -0.05
CA LEU A 128 -6.13 -12.54 1.04
C LEU A 128 -6.05 -13.35 2.33
N GLY A 129 -5.25 -12.89 3.29
CA GLY A 129 -4.88 -13.65 4.49
C GLY A 129 -3.42 -13.42 4.85
#